data_AF-A0A512CCF5-F1
#
_entry.id   AF-A0A512CCF5-F1
#
_cell.length_a   1.000
_cell.length_b   1.000
_cell.length_c   1.000
_cell.angle_alpha   90.00
_cell.angle_beta   90.00
_cell.angle_gamma   90.00
#
_symmetry.space_group_name_H-M   'P 1'
#
loop_
_entity.id
_entity.type
_entity.pdbx_description
1 polymer ?
#
loop_
_entity_poly.entity_id
_entity_poly.type
_entity_poly.pdbx_seq_one_letter_code
_entity_poly.pdbx_strand_id
1 'polypeptide(L)' 'MQIEINAYNFSDLDEFYDEIKTKLTKNLEFKIGRNLDAFNDVLAGGFGVFDC' A
#
# COMPACT_ATOMS: atom_id res chain seq x y z
N MET A 1 11.84 8.72 6.67
CA MET A 1 11.89 7.46 5.90
C MET A 1 11.41 7.73 4.47
N GLN A 2 12.00 7.12 3.43
CA GLN A 2 11.54 7.26 2.04
C GLN A 2 11.02 5.92 1.53
N ILE A 3 9.83 5.91 0.92
CA ILE A 3 9.23 4.74 0.30
C ILE A 3 9.11 5.00 -1.20
N GLU A 4 9.60 4.08 -2.00
CA GLU A 4 9.55 4.14 -3.47
C GLU A 4 8.61 3.05 -3.99
N ILE A 5 7.70 3.45 -4.87
CA ILE A 5 6.80 2.57 -5.61
C ILE A 5 7.30 2.54 -7.06
N ASN A 6 7.72 1.37 -7.52
CA ASN A 6 8.27 1.22 -8.86
C ASN A 6 7.18 0.81 -9.86
N ALA A 7 6.85 1.70 -10.80
CA ALA A 7 5.83 1.46 -11.82
C ALA A 7 6.18 0.32 -12.80
N TYR A 8 7.43 -0.15 -12.85
CA TYR A 8 7.80 -1.35 -13.62
C TYR A 8 7.37 -2.66 -12.93
N ASN A 9 6.94 -2.63 -11.67
CA ASN A 9 6.51 -3.81 -10.91
C ASN A 9 5.02 -4.15 -11.09
N PHE A 10 4.24 -3.29 -11.77
CA PHE A 10 2.81 -3.51 -12.00
C PHE A 10 2.37 -2.94 -13.34
N SER A 11 1.39 -3.58 -13.94
CA SER A 11 0.82 -3.23 -15.24
C SER A 11 -0.69 -2.97 -15.17
N ASP A 12 -1.32 -3.32 -14.05
CA ASP A 12 -2.72 -3.04 -13.76
C ASP A 12 -2.92 -2.63 -12.29
N LEU A 13 -4.18 -2.31 -11.94
CA LEU A 13 -4.53 -1.90 -10.58
C LEU A 13 -4.39 -3.03 -9.56
N ASP A 14 -4.56 -4.27 -9.99
CA ASP A 14 -4.44 -5.42 -9.12
C ASP A 14 -2.98 -5.59 -8.67
N GLU A 15 -2.05 -5.59 -9.61
CA GLU A 15 -0.61 -5.64 -9.34
C GLU A 15 -0.14 -4.40 -8.57
N PHE A 16 -0.74 -3.23 -8.81
CA PHE A 16 -0.48 -2.03 -8.01
C PHE A 16 -0.80 -2.24 -6.53
N TYR A 17 -1.96 -2.80 -6.19
CA TYR A 17 -2.32 -3.07 -4.78
C TYR A 17 -1.39 -4.09 -4.12
N ASP A 18 -0.79 -5.01 -4.89
CA ASP A 18 0.22 -5.95 -4.37
C ASP A 18 1.55 -5.25 -4.07
N GLU A 19 1.96 -4.27 -4.89
CA GLU A 19 3.11 -3.40 -4.61
C GLU A 19 2.85 -2.54 -3.36
N ILE A 20 1.65 -1.95 -3.22
CA ILE A 20 1.24 -1.22 -2.00
C ILE A 20 1.36 -2.12 -0.77
N LYS A 21 0.82 -3.34 -0.84
CA LYS A 21 0.89 -4.29 0.27
C LYS A 21 2.33 -4.56 0.68
N THR A 22 3.21 -4.77 -0.30
CA THR A 22 4.62 -5.11 -0.08
C THR A 22 5.42 -3.95 0.49
N LYS A 23 5.12 -2.70 0.08
CA LYS A 23 5.88 -1.51 0.48
C LYS A 23 5.34 -0.83 1.73
N LEU A 24 4.02 -0.77 1.88
CA LEU A 24 3.36 0.08 2.88
C LEU A 24 2.70 -0.71 4.01
N THR A 25 2.26 -1.95 3.77
CA THR A 25 1.48 -2.73 4.75
C THR A 25 2.08 -4.11 5.04
N LYS A 26 3.38 -4.32 4.78
CA LYS A 26 4.04 -5.64 4.89
C LYS A 26 3.97 -6.29 6.27
N ASN A 27 3.74 -5.49 7.31
CA ASN A 27 3.66 -5.93 8.70
C ASN A 27 2.22 -6.09 9.20
N LEU A 28 1.21 -5.86 8.35
CA LEU A 28 -0.18 -6.13 8.70
C LEU A 28 -0.51 -7.59 8.42
N GLU A 29 -1.19 -8.24 9.35
CA GLU A 29 -1.64 -9.63 9.18
C GLU A 29 -2.83 -9.75 8.20
N PHE A 30 -3.54 -8.65 7.95
CA PHE A 30 -4.69 -8.61 7.05
C PHE A 30 -4.35 -7.96 5.70
N LYS A 31 -5.13 -8.31 4.67
CA LYS A 31 -5.05 -7.69 3.35
C LYS A 31 -5.93 -6.43 3.32
N ILE A 32 -5.41 -5.35 2.76
CA ILE A 32 -6.22 -4.15 2.46
C ILE A 32 -7.21 -4.42 1.33
N GLY A 33 -8.27 -3.63 1.27
CA GLY A 33 -9.19 -3.63 0.13
C GLY A 33 -8.47 -3.20 -1.16
N ARG A 34 -8.91 -3.75 -2.29
CA ARG A 34 -8.37 -3.46 -3.63
C ARG A 34 -9.15 -2.35 -4.31
N ASN A 35 -9.23 -1.19 -3.65
CA ASN A 35 -9.90 -0.01 -4.15
C ASN A 35 -9.19 1.26 -3.64
N LEU A 36 -9.54 2.41 -4.23
CA LEU A 36 -8.90 3.68 -3.92
C LEU A 36 -9.21 4.18 -2.50
N ASP A 37 -10.36 3.83 -1.94
CA ASP A 37 -10.73 4.22 -0.58
C ASP A 37 -9.81 3.52 0.45
N ALA A 38 -9.60 2.21 0.30
CA ALA A 38 -8.70 1.45 1.15
C ALA A 38 -7.24 1.91 0.99
N PHE A 39 -6.82 2.28 -0.23
CA PHE A 39 -5.51 2.89 -0.45
C PHE A 39 -5.38 4.24 0.28
N ASN A 40 -6.41 5.08 0.22
CA ASN A 40 -6.45 6.35 0.94
C ASN A 40 -6.39 6.15 2.46
N ASP A 41 -7.06 5.12 3.00
CA ASP A 41 -6.98 4.78 4.43
C ASP A 41 -5.55 4.39 4.86
N VAL A 42 -4.81 3.68 4.01
CA VAL A 42 -3.39 3.36 4.25
C VAL A 42 -2.55 4.64 4.32
N LEU A 43 -2.76 5.59 3.41
CA LEU A 43 -2.02 6.86 3.37
C LEU A 43 -2.37 7.79 4.52
N ALA A 44 -3.64 7.82 4.93
CA ALA A 44 -4.13 8.64 6.04
C ALA A 44 -3.66 8.13 7.41
N GLY A 45 -2.94 7.00 7.46
CA GLY A 45 -2.43 6.41 8.70
C GLY A 45 -3.44 5.50 9.42
N GLY A 46 -4.57 5.17 8.79
CA GLY A 46 -5.52 4.19 9.34
C GLY A 46 -4.93 2.77 9.40
N PHE A 47 -3.98 2.46 8.50
CA PHE A 47 -3.39 1.12 8.37
C PHE A 47 -1.91 1.10 7.93
N GLY A 48 -1.26 2.25 7.68
CA GLY A 48 0.09 2.34 7.10
C GLY A 48 1.25 2.58 8.07
N VAL A 49 2.43 2.91 7.53
CA VAL A 49 3.64 3.29 8.30
C VAL A 49 3.41 4.65 8.98
N PHE A 50 3.10 4.61 10.27
CA PHE A 50 3.05 5.80 11.12
C PHE A 50 4.45 6.08 11.67
N ASP A 51 5.06 7.20 11.27
CA ASP A 51 6.30 7.71 11.85
C ASP A 51 5.93 8.99 12.64
N CYS A 52 6.21 8.99 13.94
CA CYS A 52 5.87 10.06 14.87
C CYS A 52 6.93 11.17 14.91
#